data_AF-A0A6N7PRB5-F1
#
_entry.id   AF-A0A6N7PRB5-F1
#
_cell.length_a   1.000
_cell.length_b   1.000
_cell.length_c   1.000
_cell.angle_alpha   90.00
_cell.angle_beta   90.00
_cell.angle_gamma   90.00
#
_symmetry.space_group_name_H-M   'P 1'
#
loop_
_entity.id
_entity.type
_entity.pdbx_description
1 polymer ?
#
loop_
_entity_poly.entity_id
_entity_poly.type
_entity_poly.pdbx_seq_one_letter_code
_entity_poly.pdbx_strand_id
1 'polypeptide(L)'
;MIRRVDADPRRPHRLDVPRLPARVFLPSGRVARLSDEAARRAAAQARAPDIQPGGCMEALTLLEAEDVTRDGDGAPLDVRGLSLRDFHVLRALLLRAGVQKEETAELPCENCGEAFRVAPSSLLEIAPFVDGELDDPELDAPFDHDAAHVIPAIRVGAELARSVRVAARTVEEALPLFRAESAPARITPAIVIAMGITTLGRERRASAIAKALGEAPPEAYQSVADLLYEAHYPARLGAVHRCATCGARSDLDVPWRREIPYEIGEPRKARRDFPDLDAFEAMVASAADRIYRARGVRNIDLFVDDDVPACDDGGEPLLGCYTPGGTDPTLGMPRPPEIRLFYRTFQAEHRRDRSFDVAAEIDETIDHEITHHLHHLAGDDPLDDEEHAQIEEEALRRIGKREATRRAGKGVASELAGFVRTTWPLFVIAFVATYFTFCR
;
A
#
# COMPACT_ATOMS: atom_id res chain seq x y z
N MET A 1 -9.38 27.10 23.53
CA MET A 1 -10.62 26.35 23.82
C MET A 1 -11.30 26.04 22.48
N ILE A 2 -10.87 24.97 21.83
CA ILE A 2 -11.32 24.57 20.48
C ILE A 2 -12.60 23.76 20.66
N ARG A 3 -13.72 24.24 20.12
CA ARG A 3 -14.98 23.49 20.11
C ARG A 3 -14.80 22.25 19.24
N ARG A 4 -14.82 21.06 19.86
CA ARG A 4 -15.12 19.80 19.17
C ARG A 4 -16.47 19.98 18.48
N VAL A 5 -16.48 19.88 17.15
CA VAL A 5 -17.71 19.71 16.39
C VAL A 5 -18.12 18.27 16.59
N ASP A 6 -19.07 18.03 17.50
CA ASP A 6 -19.71 16.74 17.66
C ASP A 6 -20.42 16.38 16.34
N ALA A 7 -19.81 15.48 15.57
CA ALA A 7 -20.45 14.88 14.41
C ALA A 7 -21.56 13.95 14.90
N ASP A 8 -22.81 14.24 14.51
CA ASP A 8 -24.00 13.44 14.80
C ASP A 8 -23.86 12.04 14.17
N PRO A 9 -23.78 10.95 14.97
CA PRO A 9 -23.60 9.59 14.47
C PRO A 9 -24.86 8.98 13.81
N ARG A 10 -25.95 9.74 13.64
CA ARG A 10 -27.25 9.20 13.18
C ARG A 10 -27.65 9.56 11.75
N ARG A 11 -26.80 10.23 10.97
CA ARG A 11 -26.98 10.35 9.52
C ARG A 11 -25.86 9.59 8.80
N PRO A 12 -26.14 8.45 8.14
CA PRO A 12 -25.18 7.92 7.20
C PRO A 12 -25.02 8.98 6.11
N HIS A 13 -23.85 9.63 6.05
CA HIS A 13 -23.41 10.22 4.81
C HIS A 13 -23.50 9.11 3.78
N ARG A 14 -24.44 9.21 2.82
CA ARG A 14 -24.32 8.44 1.58
C ARG A 14 -23.02 8.93 0.96
N LEU A 15 -21.94 8.22 1.24
CA LEU A 15 -20.72 8.35 0.46
C LEU A 15 -21.15 7.99 -0.96
N ASP A 16 -21.12 8.98 -1.85
CA ASP A 16 -21.43 8.75 -3.24
C ASP A 16 -20.46 7.69 -3.76
N VAL A 17 -21.00 6.52 -4.08
CA VAL A 17 -20.20 5.41 -4.62
C VAL A 17 -19.52 5.93 -5.89
N PRO A 18 -18.18 5.80 -6.01
CA PRO A 18 -17.47 6.31 -7.17
C PRO A 18 -18.01 5.69 -8.46
N ARG A 19 -18.03 6.49 -9.53
CA ARG A 19 -18.32 5.98 -10.88
C ARG A 19 -17.07 5.34 -11.50
N LEU A 20 -17.27 4.42 -12.43
CA LEU A 20 -16.20 3.97 -13.31
C LEU A 20 -15.62 5.14 -14.12
N PRO A 21 -14.30 5.23 -14.28
CA PRO A 21 -13.69 6.18 -15.21
C PRO A 21 -14.07 5.82 -16.64
N ALA A 22 -14.49 6.81 -17.44
CA ALA A 22 -14.94 6.57 -18.82
C ALA A 22 -13.82 6.08 -19.76
N ARG A 23 -12.56 6.35 -19.41
CA ARG A 23 -11.36 5.98 -20.16
C ARG A 23 -10.23 5.69 -19.19
N VAL A 24 -9.48 4.63 -19.46
CA VAL A 24 -8.28 4.24 -18.71
C VAL A 24 -7.20 3.73 -19.65
N PHE A 25 -5.96 3.95 -19.24
CA PHE A 25 -4.75 3.39 -19.81
C PHE A 25 -4.38 2.14 -19.02
N LEU A 26 -4.02 1.09 -19.74
CA LEU A 26 -3.70 -0.22 -19.19
C LEU A 26 -2.18 -0.45 -19.21
N PRO A 27 -1.64 -1.29 -18.31
CA PRO A 27 -0.21 -1.61 -18.25
C PRO A 27 0.41 -2.06 -19.59
N SER A 28 -0.35 -2.72 -20.46
CA SER A 28 0.12 -3.10 -21.80
C SER A 28 0.25 -1.95 -22.80
N GLY A 29 -0.08 -0.72 -22.42
CA GLY A 29 -0.18 0.45 -23.31
C GLY A 29 -1.51 0.56 -24.05
N ARG A 30 -2.43 -0.39 -23.84
CA ARG A 30 -3.79 -0.33 -24.40
C ARG A 30 -4.63 0.74 -23.71
N VAL A 31 -5.65 1.23 -24.41
CA VAL A 31 -6.66 2.12 -23.85
C VAL A 31 -8.00 1.39 -23.82
N ALA A 32 -8.65 1.37 -22.67
CA ALA A 32 -10.00 0.88 -22.51
C ALA A 32 -10.96 2.03 -22.20
N ARG A 33 -12.13 2.00 -22.84
CA ARG A 33 -13.28 2.86 -22.53
C ARG A 33 -14.30 2.04 -21.76
N LEU A 34 -14.77 2.58 -20.64
CA LEU A 34 -15.69 1.89 -19.73
C LEU A 34 -17.01 2.66 -19.63
N SER A 35 -18.12 1.93 -19.59
CA SER A 35 -19.46 2.50 -19.36
C SER A 35 -19.96 2.13 -17.96
N ASP A 36 -19.96 3.10 -17.03
CA ASP A 36 -20.52 2.92 -15.67
C ASP A 36 -21.97 2.46 -15.72
N GLU A 37 -22.77 3.05 -16.61
CA GLU A 37 -24.18 2.73 -16.73
C GLU A 37 -24.39 1.30 -17.24
N ALA A 38 -23.68 0.90 -18.30
CA ALA A 38 -23.79 -0.47 -18.82
C ALA A 38 -23.31 -1.50 -17.79
N ALA A 39 -22.19 -1.22 -17.10
CA ALA A 39 -21.64 -2.10 -16.08
C ALA A 39 -22.62 -2.31 -14.91
N ARG A 40 -23.25 -1.22 -14.43
CA ARG A 40 -24.28 -1.31 -13.38
C ARG A 40 -25.55 -2.02 -13.85
N ARG A 41 -25.98 -1.83 -15.10
CA ARG A 41 -27.10 -2.60 -15.68
C ARG A 41 -26.76 -4.09 -15.73
N ALA A 42 -25.57 -4.46 -16.18
CA ALA A 42 -25.10 -5.84 -16.21
C ALA A 42 -25.06 -6.45 -14.80
N ALA A 43 -24.51 -5.73 -13.81
CA ALA A 43 -24.48 -6.17 -12.42
C ALA A 43 -25.89 -6.34 -11.81
N ALA A 44 -26.83 -5.45 -12.14
CA ALA A 44 -28.22 -5.56 -11.69
C ALA A 44 -28.99 -6.72 -12.35
N GLN A 45 -28.63 -7.09 -13.58
CA GLN A 45 -29.23 -8.19 -14.33
C GLN A 45 -28.62 -9.55 -13.98
N ALA A 46 -27.40 -9.58 -13.43
CA ALA A 46 -26.79 -10.78 -12.89
C ALA A 46 -27.68 -11.34 -11.78
N ARG A 47 -28.45 -12.38 -12.09
CA ARG A 47 -29.22 -13.13 -11.10
C ARG A 47 -28.25 -13.66 -10.07
N ALA A 48 -28.59 -13.57 -8.77
CA ALA A 48 -27.84 -14.25 -7.72
C ALA A 48 -27.81 -15.75 -8.07
N PRO A 49 -26.67 -16.31 -8.50
CA PRO A 49 -26.60 -17.71 -8.82
C PRO A 49 -26.66 -18.54 -7.54
N ASP A 50 -27.16 -19.77 -7.62
CA ASP A 50 -27.19 -20.70 -6.48
C ASP A 50 -25.77 -21.01 -5.94
N ILE A 51 -24.75 -20.81 -6.78
CA ILE A 51 -23.32 -20.87 -6.44
C ILE A 51 -22.69 -19.55 -6.89
N GLN A 52 -22.18 -18.75 -5.95
CA GLN A 52 -21.48 -17.52 -6.28
C GLN A 52 -20.18 -17.85 -7.05
N PRO A 53 -20.00 -17.33 -8.28
CA PRO A 53 -18.73 -17.47 -8.99
C PRO A 53 -17.62 -16.75 -8.22
N GLY A 54 -16.37 -17.17 -8.46
CA GLY A 54 -15.20 -16.43 -7.97
C GLY A 54 -15.18 -15.00 -8.51
N GLY A 55 -14.49 -14.10 -7.81
CA GLY A 55 -14.43 -12.69 -8.14
C GLY A 55 -13.87 -12.41 -9.54
N CYS A 56 -12.97 -13.24 -10.06
CA CYS A 56 -12.48 -13.09 -11.44
C CYS A 56 -13.54 -13.50 -12.49
N MET A 57 -14.31 -14.56 -12.24
CA MET A 57 -15.38 -14.98 -13.16
C MET A 57 -16.53 -13.97 -13.20
N GLU A 58 -16.87 -13.39 -12.05
CA GLU A 58 -17.85 -12.29 -11.97
C GLU A 58 -17.36 -11.07 -12.76
N ALA A 59 -16.12 -10.63 -12.54
CA ALA A 59 -15.54 -9.51 -13.26
C ALA A 59 -15.51 -9.74 -14.78
N LEU A 60 -15.11 -10.93 -15.22
CA LEU A 60 -15.12 -11.29 -16.63
C LEU A 60 -16.52 -11.17 -17.23
N THR A 61 -17.54 -11.72 -16.55
CA THR A 61 -18.93 -11.66 -17.00
C THR A 61 -19.42 -10.20 -17.13
N LEU A 62 -19.05 -9.33 -16.19
CA LEU A 62 -19.39 -7.91 -16.23
C LEU A 62 -18.69 -7.18 -17.39
N LEU A 63 -17.40 -7.43 -17.60
CA LEU A 63 -16.60 -6.76 -18.63
C LEU A 63 -17.00 -7.21 -20.05
N GLU A 64 -17.44 -8.46 -20.22
CA GLU A 64 -17.94 -9.02 -21.48
C GLU A 64 -19.39 -8.60 -21.81
N ALA A 65 -20.11 -8.00 -20.86
CA ALA A 65 -21.48 -7.56 -21.09
C ALA A 65 -21.53 -6.43 -22.14
N GLU A 66 -22.65 -6.38 -22.86
CA GLU A 66 -22.85 -5.44 -23.96
C GLU A 66 -22.62 -3.99 -23.51
N ASP A 67 -21.85 -3.25 -24.31
CA ASP A 67 -21.48 -1.85 -24.11
C ASP A 67 -20.67 -1.53 -22.85
N VAL A 68 -20.19 -2.51 -22.08
CA VAL A 68 -19.39 -2.25 -20.87
C VAL A 68 -17.97 -1.81 -21.23
N THR A 69 -17.30 -2.57 -22.11
CA THR A 69 -15.91 -2.31 -22.49
C THR A 69 -15.76 -2.08 -23.99
N ARG A 70 -15.00 -1.04 -24.34
CA ARG A 70 -14.58 -0.73 -25.71
C ARG A 70 -13.09 -0.38 -25.73
N ASP A 71 -12.44 -0.52 -26.87
CA ASP A 71 -11.07 -0.08 -27.04
C ASP A 71 -10.97 1.46 -27.23
N GLY A 72 -9.74 1.95 -27.46
CA GLY A 72 -9.47 3.36 -27.70
C GLY A 72 -10.23 3.95 -28.89
N ASP A 73 -10.48 3.14 -29.92
CA ASP A 73 -11.17 3.50 -31.16
C ASP A 73 -12.70 3.34 -31.06
N GLY A 74 -13.18 2.73 -29.98
CA GLY A 74 -14.60 2.53 -29.68
C GLY A 74 -15.16 1.20 -30.17
N ALA A 75 -14.34 0.28 -30.67
CA ALA A 75 -14.78 -1.08 -31.00
C ALA A 75 -14.93 -1.92 -29.71
N PRO A 76 -15.73 -3.00 -29.70
CA PRO A 76 -15.81 -3.91 -28.56
C PRO A 76 -14.42 -4.45 -28.19
N LEU A 77 -14.09 -4.40 -26.89
CA LEU A 77 -12.81 -4.89 -26.39
C LEU A 77 -12.84 -6.42 -26.25
N ASP A 78 -11.85 -7.13 -26.80
CA ASP A 78 -11.65 -8.55 -26.52
C ASP A 78 -11.05 -8.74 -25.12
N VAL A 79 -11.92 -8.90 -24.12
CA VAL A 79 -11.54 -9.08 -22.71
C VAL A 79 -10.75 -10.37 -22.49
N ARG A 80 -11.09 -11.45 -23.21
CA ARG A 80 -10.41 -12.77 -23.12
C ARG A 80 -8.97 -12.72 -23.63
N GLY A 81 -8.72 -11.89 -24.62
CA GLY A 81 -7.39 -11.63 -25.17
C GLY A 81 -6.54 -10.62 -24.38
N LEU A 82 -7.04 -10.05 -23.27
CA LEU A 82 -6.25 -9.17 -22.42
C LEU A 82 -5.19 -9.95 -21.64
N SER A 83 -4.06 -9.29 -21.38
CA SER A 83 -3.10 -9.76 -20.37
C SER A 83 -3.77 -9.77 -18.99
N LEU A 84 -3.34 -10.67 -18.11
CA LEU A 84 -3.85 -10.68 -16.73
C LEU A 84 -3.64 -9.35 -16.01
N ARG A 85 -2.48 -8.70 -16.23
CA ARG A 85 -2.19 -7.37 -15.67
C ARG A 85 -3.25 -6.34 -16.03
N ASP A 86 -3.64 -6.28 -17.31
CA ASP A 86 -4.69 -5.37 -17.77
C ASP A 86 -6.06 -5.74 -17.20
N PHE A 87 -6.39 -7.03 -17.18
CA PHE A 87 -7.66 -7.53 -16.64
C PHE A 87 -7.83 -7.21 -15.16
N HIS A 88 -6.78 -7.41 -14.35
CA HIS A 88 -6.83 -7.14 -12.92
C HIS A 88 -6.99 -5.65 -12.61
N VAL A 89 -6.44 -4.75 -13.45
CA VAL A 89 -6.73 -3.31 -13.37
C VAL A 89 -8.21 -3.04 -13.60
N LEU A 90 -8.80 -3.61 -14.65
CA LEU A 90 -10.23 -3.44 -14.94
C LEU A 90 -11.11 -4.00 -13.81
N ARG A 91 -10.77 -5.17 -13.26
CA ARG A 91 -11.46 -5.76 -12.11
C ARG A 91 -11.37 -4.85 -10.88
N ALA A 92 -10.19 -4.32 -10.57
CA ALA A 92 -10.00 -3.40 -9.45
C ALA A 92 -10.87 -2.13 -9.58
N LEU A 93 -11.01 -1.60 -10.80
CA LEU A 93 -11.90 -0.47 -11.07
C LEU A 93 -13.39 -0.81 -10.86
N LEU A 94 -13.83 -2.01 -11.24
CA LEU A 94 -15.20 -2.48 -10.98
C LEU A 94 -15.50 -2.54 -9.48
N LEU A 95 -14.55 -3.04 -8.68
CA LEU A 95 -14.68 -3.14 -7.23
C LEU A 95 -14.69 -1.74 -6.58
N ARG A 96 -13.77 -0.87 -6.98
CA ARG A 96 -13.72 0.52 -6.50
C ARG A 96 -15.01 1.29 -6.79
N ALA A 97 -15.60 1.08 -7.97
CA ALA A 97 -16.86 1.71 -8.36
C ALA A 97 -18.12 1.04 -7.76
N GLY A 98 -17.94 0.00 -6.95
CA GLY A 98 -19.01 -0.79 -6.35
C GLY A 98 -19.92 -1.48 -7.38
N VAL A 99 -19.44 -1.68 -8.61
CA VAL A 99 -20.14 -2.46 -9.64
C VAL A 99 -20.02 -3.94 -9.31
N GLN A 100 -18.80 -4.37 -9.01
CA GLN A 100 -18.54 -5.62 -8.32
C GLN A 100 -18.46 -5.35 -6.82
N LYS A 101 -18.97 -6.27 -5.99
CA LYS A 101 -18.90 -6.13 -4.53
C LYS A 101 -17.61 -6.71 -3.99
N GLU A 102 -16.93 -5.94 -3.14
CA GLU A 102 -15.84 -6.43 -2.30
C GLU A 102 -16.34 -6.57 -0.87
N GLU A 103 -15.99 -7.67 -0.19
CA GLU A 103 -16.23 -7.80 1.24
C GLU A 103 -15.29 -6.88 2.02
N THR A 104 -15.81 -6.22 3.04
CA THR A 104 -14.97 -5.49 4.00
C THR A 104 -14.13 -6.49 4.79
N ALA A 105 -12.81 -6.33 4.75
CA ALA A 105 -11.88 -7.07 5.57
C ALA A 105 -11.68 -6.39 6.92
N GLU A 106 -11.53 -7.17 7.99
CA GLU A 106 -11.06 -6.71 9.30
C GLU A 106 -9.58 -7.06 9.41
N LEU A 107 -8.73 -6.05 9.51
CA LEU A 107 -7.27 -6.17 9.46
C LEU A 107 -6.65 -5.47 10.66
N PRO A 108 -5.59 -6.01 11.27
CA PRO A 108 -4.83 -5.31 12.30
C PRO A 108 -3.85 -4.31 11.66
N CYS A 109 -3.67 -3.16 12.30
CA CYS A 109 -2.54 -2.28 12.03
C CYS A 109 -1.23 -3.00 12.40
N GLU A 110 -0.27 -3.07 11.48
CA GLU A 110 1.02 -3.75 11.75
C GLU A 110 1.85 -3.05 12.84
N ASN A 111 1.63 -1.76 13.08
CA ASN A 111 2.36 -0.99 14.07
C ASN A 111 1.75 -1.12 15.48
N CYS A 112 0.46 -0.80 15.65
CA CYS A 112 -0.19 -0.76 16.97
C CYS A 112 -1.13 -1.93 17.28
N GLY A 113 -1.44 -2.78 16.29
CA GLY A 113 -2.37 -3.90 16.43
C GLY A 113 -3.86 -3.51 16.41
N GLU A 114 -4.20 -2.22 16.37
CA GLU A 114 -5.59 -1.77 16.31
C GLU A 114 -6.28 -2.30 15.05
N ALA A 115 -7.46 -2.91 15.22
CA ALA A 115 -8.22 -3.44 14.12
C ALA A 115 -8.92 -2.33 13.34
N PHE A 116 -8.87 -2.38 12.02
CA PHE A 116 -9.64 -1.52 11.12
C PHE A 116 -10.43 -2.36 10.13
N ARG A 117 -11.53 -1.78 9.63
CA ARG A 117 -12.42 -2.42 8.66
C ARG A 117 -12.45 -1.62 7.38
N VAL A 118 -12.05 -2.24 6.28
CA VAL A 118 -11.98 -1.57 4.98
C VAL A 118 -12.23 -2.55 3.83
N ALA A 119 -12.79 -2.07 2.73
CA ALA A 119 -12.74 -2.74 1.43
C ALA A 119 -11.54 -2.16 0.66
N PRO A 120 -10.39 -2.85 0.54
CA PRO A 120 -9.15 -2.27 0.01
C PRO A 120 -9.32 -1.59 -1.36
N SER A 121 -10.13 -2.17 -2.25
CA SER A 121 -10.38 -1.59 -3.59
C SER A 121 -11.04 -0.21 -3.54
N SER A 122 -11.76 0.13 -2.45
CA SER A 122 -12.35 1.45 -2.27
C SER A 122 -11.33 2.57 -2.04
N LEU A 123 -10.12 2.22 -1.59
CA LEU A 123 -9.01 3.12 -1.33
C LEU A 123 -8.03 3.22 -2.53
N LEU A 124 -8.27 2.47 -3.61
CA LEU A 124 -7.38 2.45 -4.76
C LEU A 124 -7.24 3.84 -5.41
N GLU A 125 -6.00 4.28 -5.57
CA GLU A 125 -5.63 5.45 -6.36
C GLU A 125 -5.66 5.11 -7.85
N ILE A 126 -6.61 5.71 -8.58
CA ILE A 126 -6.86 5.37 -10.00
C ILE A 126 -6.31 6.39 -10.98
N ALA A 127 -5.83 7.52 -10.48
CA ALA A 127 -5.38 8.62 -11.32
C ALA A 127 -4.27 8.22 -12.31
N PRO A 128 -3.25 7.41 -11.95
CA PRO A 128 -2.25 6.97 -12.91
C PRO A 128 -2.86 6.27 -14.14
N PHE A 129 -3.85 5.41 -13.91
CA PHE A 129 -4.58 4.72 -14.99
C PHE A 129 -5.49 5.66 -15.77
N VAL A 130 -6.08 6.68 -15.15
CA VAL A 130 -6.99 7.63 -15.84
C VAL A 130 -6.20 8.63 -16.69
N ASP A 131 -5.07 9.10 -16.17
CA ASP A 131 -4.25 10.14 -16.79
C ASP A 131 -3.18 9.61 -17.74
N GLY A 132 -2.90 8.30 -17.68
CA GLY A 132 -1.87 7.64 -18.47
C GLY A 132 -0.45 7.89 -17.95
N GLU A 133 -0.31 8.05 -16.63
CA GLU A 133 0.97 8.22 -15.93
C GLU A 133 1.46 6.84 -15.47
N LEU A 134 1.76 5.98 -16.45
CA LEU A 134 2.24 4.60 -16.26
C LEU A 134 3.70 4.46 -16.74
N ASP A 135 4.55 5.36 -16.27
CA ASP A 135 5.96 5.49 -16.65
C ASP A 135 6.92 5.45 -15.45
N ASP A 136 6.45 5.03 -14.27
CA ASP A 136 7.28 4.89 -13.09
C ASP A 136 8.23 3.68 -13.22
N PRO A 137 9.55 3.85 -12.99
CA PRO A 137 10.54 2.81 -13.25
C PRO A 137 10.39 1.57 -12.36
N GLU A 138 9.68 1.66 -11.22
CA GLU A 138 9.48 0.54 -10.30
C GLU A 138 8.02 0.08 -10.31
N LEU A 139 7.06 1.01 -10.16
CA LEU A 139 5.65 0.67 -10.05
C LEU A 139 5.03 0.17 -11.37
N ASP A 140 5.59 0.61 -12.51
CA ASP A 140 5.17 0.19 -13.85
C ASP A 140 6.15 -0.78 -14.51
N ALA A 141 7.18 -1.22 -13.78
CA ALA A 141 8.15 -2.18 -14.29
C ALA A 141 7.44 -3.46 -14.78
N PRO A 142 7.74 -3.93 -16.00
CA PRO A 142 7.26 -5.21 -16.45
C PRO A 142 7.96 -6.33 -15.66
N PHE A 143 7.23 -7.40 -15.38
CA PHE A 143 7.81 -8.60 -14.80
C PHE A 143 8.73 -9.31 -15.81
N ASP A 144 9.91 -9.76 -15.37
CA ASP A 144 10.83 -10.53 -16.20
C ASP A 144 10.37 -11.99 -16.32
N HIS A 145 9.59 -12.27 -17.37
CA HIS A 145 9.11 -13.62 -17.66
C HIS A 145 10.18 -14.57 -18.22
N ASP A 146 11.31 -14.04 -18.69
CA ASP A 146 12.39 -14.82 -19.28
C ASP A 146 13.36 -15.35 -18.20
N ALA A 147 13.47 -14.65 -17.08
CA ALA A 147 14.25 -15.05 -15.93
C ALA A 147 13.69 -16.28 -15.19
N ALA A 148 14.60 -16.99 -14.52
CA ALA A 148 14.24 -17.96 -13.50
C ALA A 148 14.35 -17.27 -12.13
N HIS A 149 13.27 -17.29 -11.37
CA HIS A 149 13.13 -16.59 -10.10
C HIS A 149 13.43 -17.52 -8.94
N VAL A 150 14.16 -17.04 -7.95
CA VAL A 150 14.58 -17.84 -6.79
C VAL A 150 13.38 -18.06 -5.87
N ILE A 151 13.21 -19.30 -5.40
CA ILE A 151 12.18 -19.67 -4.42
C ILE A 151 12.79 -20.57 -3.34
N PRO A 152 12.16 -20.68 -2.14
CA PRO A 152 12.48 -21.73 -1.19
C PRO A 152 12.42 -23.12 -1.84
N ALA A 153 13.17 -24.07 -1.28
CA ALA A 153 13.32 -25.38 -1.90
C ALA A 153 11.99 -26.16 -1.88
N ILE A 154 11.50 -26.55 -3.06
CA ILE A 154 10.32 -27.42 -3.25
C ILE A 154 10.79 -28.77 -3.79
N ARG A 155 10.31 -29.86 -3.20
CA ARG A 155 10.63 -31.22 -3.68
C ARG A 155 9.82 -31.55 -4.92
N VAL A 156 10.50 -31.89 -6.02
CA VAL A 156 9.89 -32.33 -7.28
C VAL A 156 10.41 -33.73 -7.62
N GLY A 157 9.65 -34.75 -7.22
CA GLY A 157 10.10 -36.15 -7.30
C GLY A 157 11.31 -36.41 -6.40
N ALA A 158 12.46 -36.70 -7.01
CA ALA A 158 13.72 -36.96 -6.30
C ALA A 158 14.61 -35.71 -6.15
N GLU A 159 14.28 -34.61 -6.84
CA GLU A 159 15.10 -33.39 -6.86
C GLU A 159 14.50 -32.27 -6.00
N LEU A 160 15.34 -31.29 -5.64
CA LEU A 160 14.91 -30.03 -5.02
C LEU A 160 14.97 -28.91 -6.05
N ALA A 161 13.82 -28.32 -6.36
CA ALA A 161 13.73 -27.10 -7.14
C ALA A 161 13.92 -25.89 -6.24
N ARG A 162 14.75 -24.93 -6.67
CA ARG A 162 15.00 -23.65 -5.98
C ARG A 162 14.73 -22.44 -6.86
N SER A 163 14.10 -22.69 -8.01
CA SER A 163 13.74 -21.66 -8.96
C SER A 163 12.45 -22.01 -9.68
N VAL A 164 11.75 -21.01 -10.17
CA VAL A 164 10.54 -21.15 -10.97
C VAL A 164 10.59 -20.18 -12.14
N ARG A 165 9.97 -20.53 -13.27
CA ARG A 165 9.78 -19.61 -14.39
C ARG A 165 8.29 -19.45 -14.67
N VAL A 166 7.86 -18.21 -14.80
CA VAL A 166 6.46 -17.84 -14.98
C VAL A 166 6.32 -17.11 -16.32
N ALA A 167 5.47 -17.63 -17.20
CA ALA A 167 5.10 -16.96 -18.44
C ALA A 167 3.92 -16.00 -18.22
N ALA A 168 3.87 -14.94 -19.02
CA ALA A 168 2.68 -14.10 -19.13
C ALA A 168 1.46 -14.94 -19.52
N ARG A 169 0.28 -14.49 -19.07
CA ARG A 169 -0.99 -15.15 -19.31
C ARG A 169 -2.04 -14.16 -19.78
N THR A 170 -2.92 -14.64 -20.65
CA THR A 170 -4.17 -13.95 -20.97
C THR A 170 -5.31 -14.43 -20.07
N VAL A 171 -6.41 -13.68 -20.09
CA VAL A 171 -7.66 -14.07 -19.41
C VAL A 171 -8.15 -15.45 -19.87
N GLU A 172 -8.14 -15.72 -21.18
CA GLU A 172 -8.57 -17.02 -21.73
C GLU A 172 -7.72 -18.17 -21.19
N GLU A 173 -6.41 -17.98 -21.11
CA GLU A 173 -5.47 -18.98 -20.59
C GLU A 173 -5.64 -19.22 -19.08
N ALA A 174 -6.08 -18.20 -18.34
CA ALA A 174 -6.27 -18.25 -16.89
C ALA A 174 -7.65 -18.76 -16.45
N LEU A 175 -8.59 -19.01 -17.37
CA LEU A 175 -9.94 -19.49 -17.02
C LEU A 175 -9.99 -20.70 -16.08
N PRO A 176 -9.10 -21.72 -16.19
CA PRO A 176 -9.07 -22.81 -15.22
C PRO A 176 -8.83 -22.34 -13.78
N LEU A 177 -7.99 -21.31 -13.60
CA LEU A 177 -7.71 -20.72 -12.30
C LEU A 177 -8.93 -19.91 -11.80
N PHE A 178 -9.52 -19.07 -12.65
CA PHE A 178 -10.69 -18.25 -12.27
C PHE A 178 -11.91 -19.10 -11.87
N ARG A 179 -12.14 -20.22 -12.57
CA ARG A 179 -13.22 -21.16 -12.21
C ARG A 179 -12.95 -21.89 -10.90
N ALA A 180 -11.69 -22.01 -10.51
CA ALA A 180 -11.28 -22.71 -9.31
C ALA A 180 -11.36 -21.82 -8.06
N GLU A 181 -11.40 -20.49 -8.20
CA GLU A 181 -11.43 -19.51 -7.10
C GLU A 181 -12.57 -19.74 -6.09
N SER A 182 -13.76 -20.15 -6.55
CA SER A 182 -14.94 -20.35 -5.68
C SER A 182 -14.98 -21.70 -4.95
N ALA A 183 -13.94 -22.53 -5.07
CA ALA A 183 -13.87 -23.85 -4.43
C ALA A 183 -12.48 -24.10 -3.84
N PRO A 184 -12.32 -24.97 -2.83
CA PRO A 184 -11.00 -25.44 -2.41
C PRO A 184 -10.36 -26.20 -3.56
N ALA A 185 -9.57 -25.48 -4.35
CA ALA A 185 -8.99 -25.99 -5.58
C ALA A 185 -7.77 -26.83 -5.24
N ARG A 186 -7.87 -28.15 -5.46
CA ARG A 186 -6.67 -28.98 -5.56
C ARG A 186 -5.84 -28.45 -6.73
N ILE A 187 -4.55 -28.20 -6.51
CA ILE A 187 -3.63 -27.79 -7.59
C ILE A 187 -3.58 -28.91 -8.64
N THR A 188 -4.10 -28.63 -9.83
CA THR A 188 -4.14 -29.54 -10.97
C THR A 188 -3.15 -29.10 -12.05
N PRO A 189 -2.83 -29.97 -13.04
CA PRO A 189 -1.99 -29.55 -14.18
C PRO A 189 -2.57 -28.35 -14.93
N ALA A 190 -3.90 -28.26 -15.05
CA ALA A 190 -4.57 -27.14 -15.69
C ALA A 190 -4.41 -25.83 -14.90
N ILE A 191 -4.46 -25.90 -13.57
CA ILE A 191 -4.20 -24.75 -12.69
C ILE A 191 -2.75 -24.28 -12.82
N VAL A 192 -1.77 -25.21 -12.85
CA VAL A 192 -0.36 -24.86 -13.04
C VAL A 192 -0.13 -24.13 -14.37
N ILE A 193 -0.76 -24.59 -15.45
CA ILE A 193 -0.69 -23.94 -16.77
C ILE A 193 -1.33 -22.56 -16.70
N ALA A 194 -2.51 -22.45 -16.09
CA ALA A 194 -3.26 -21.20 -15.94
C ALA A 194 -2.52 -20.16 -15.07
N MET A 195 -1.80 -20.60 -14.04
CA MET A 195 -0.88 -19.76 -13.25
C MET A 195 0.29 -19.24 -14.09
N GLY A 196 0.63 -19.88 -15.21
CA GLY A 196 1.78 -19.49 -16.03
C GLY A 196 3.09 -20.18 -15.66
N ILE A 197 3.09 -21.14 -14.74
CA ILE A 197 4.32 -21.84 -14.36
C ILE A 197 4.78 -22.73 -15.53
N THR A 198 5.91 -22.37 -16.14
CA THR A 198 6.50 -23.13 -17.25
C THR A 198 7.52 -24.15 -16.78
N THR A 199 8.26 -23.82 -15.71
CA THR A 199 9.26 -24.73 -15.11
C THR A 199 9.33 -24.56 -13.60
N LEU A 200 9.53 -25.65 -12.87
CA LEU A 200 9.89 -25.65 -11.44
C LEU A 200 11.24 -26.40 -11.30
N GLY A 201 12.31 -25.65 -11.08
CA GLY A 201 13.68 -26.13 -11.24
C GLY A 201 13.91 -26.60 -12.68
N ARG A 202 14.18 -27.90 -12.86
CA ARG A 202 14.34 -28.54 -14.17
C ARG A 202 13.05 -29.21 -14.69
N GLU A 203 12.04 -29.37 -13.84
CA GLU A 203 10.81 -30.04 -14.21
C GLU A 203 9.92 -29.12 -15.06
N ARG A 204 9.33 -29.69 -16.11
CA ARG A 204 8.46 -28.98 -17.08
C ARG A 204 7.06 -29.59 -17.18
N ARG A 205 6.86 -30.81 -16.66
CA ARG A 205 5.59 -31.51 -16.76
C ARG A 205 4.63 -30.95 -15.73
N ALA A 206 3.56 -30.31 -16.19
CA ALA A 206 2.55 -29.68 -15.34
C ALA A 206 1.98 -30.63 -14.27
N SER A 207 1.87 -31.94 -14.53
CA SER A 207 1.42 -32.92 -13.54
C SER A 207 2.40 -33.15 -12.39
N ALA A 208 3.70 -33.17 -12.67
CA ALA A 208 4.73 -33.28 -11.64
C ALA A 208 4.83 -31.99 -10.81
N ILE A 209 4.73 -30.84 -11.48
CA ILE A 209 4.71 -29.52 -10.82
C ILE A 209 3.48 -29.38 -9.92
N ALA A 210 2.29 -29.73 -10.42
CA ALA A 210 1.04 -29.65 -9.65
C ALA A 210 1.11 -30.50 -8.37
N LYS A 211 1.66 -31.72 -8.49
CA LYS A 211 1.90 -32.58 -7.33
C LYS A 211 2.87 -31.95 -6.35
N ALA A 212 4.00 -31.43 -6.83
CA ALA A 212 5.02 -30.82 -6.00
C ALA A 212 4.50 -29.59 -5.24
N LEU A 213 3.74 -28.72 -5.89
CA LEU A 213 3.12 -27.56 -5.25
C LEU A 213 2.05 -27.98 -4.23
N GLY A 214 1.26 -29.01 -4.53
CA GLY A 214 0.26 -29.54 -3.58
C GLY A 214 0.86 -30.22 -2.35
N GLU A 215 2.14 -30.60 -2.39
CA GLU A 215 2.89 -31.20 -1.27
C GLU A 215 3.93 -30.22 -0.68
N ALA A 216 3.99 -28.98 -1.17
CA ALA A 216 5.00 -28.01 -0.78
C ALA A 216 4.77 -27.52 0.67
N PRO A 217 5.85 -27.20 1.41
CA PRO A 217 5.73 -26.47 2.67
C PRO A 217 4.97 -25.15 2.45
N PRO A 218 4.12 -24.70 3.39
CA PRO A 218 3.33 -23.47 3.24
C PRO A 218 4.18 -22.25 2.85
N GLU A 219 5.34 -22.07 3.48
CA GLU A 219 6.28 -20.97 3.18
C GLU A 219 6.81 -20.98 1.73
N ALA A 220 7.01 -22.17 1.16
CA ALA A 220 7.55 -22.35 -0.17
C ALA A 220 6.45 -22.16 -1.22
N TYR A 221 5.25 -22.66 -0.94
CA TYR A 221 4.07 -22.38 -1.76
C TYR A 221 3.75 -20.88 -1.76
N GLN A 222 3.80 -20.24 -0.59
CA GLN A 222 3.55 -18.81 -0.43
C GLN A 222 4.49 -17.98 -1.31
N SER A 223 5.79 -18.30 -1.29
CA SER A 223 6.77 -17.59 -2.13
C SER A 223 6.52 -17.77 -3.64
N VAL A 224 5.90 -18.88 -4.05
CA VAL A 224 5.46 -19.08 -5.43
C VAL A 224 4.21 -18.24 -5.72
N ALA A 225 3.25 -18.17 -4.79
CA ALA A 225 2.06 -17.34 -4.93
C ALA A 225 2.41 -15.85 -5.02
N ASP A 226 3.32 -15.35 -4.18
CA ASP A 226 3.81 -13.97 -4.20
C ASP A 226 4.40 -13.61 -5.57
N LEU A 227 5.25 -14.48 -6.12
CA LEU A 227 5.83 -14.30 -7.44
C LEU A 227 4.78 -14.30 -8.56
N LEU A 228 3.75 -15.16 -8.44
CA LEU A 228 2.65 -15.18 -9.40
C LEU A 228 1.82 -13.90 -9.34
N TYR A 229 1.65 -13.31 -8.16
CA TYR A 229 1.03 -11.99 -8.03
C TYR A 229 1.90 -10.90 -8.63
N GLU A 230 3.19 -10.87 -8.35
CA GLU A 230 4.11 -9.90 -8.98
C GLU A 230 4.07 -9.99 -10.52
N ALA A 231 3.98 -11.21 -11.05
CA ALA A 231 3.89 -11.44 -12.49
C ALA A 231 2.59 -10.90 -13.10
N HIS A 232 1.45 -11.12 -12.45
CA HIS A 232 0.12 -10.90 -13.05
C HIS A 232 -0.64 -9.69 -12.50
N TYR A 233 -0.22 -9.09 -11.39
CA TYR A 233 -0.76 -7.87 -10.81
C TYR A 233 0.27 -6.74 -10.88
N PRO A 234 -0.03 -5.60 -11.52
CA PRO A 234 0.82 -4.42 -11.45
C PRO A 234 1.01 -3.96 -10.00
N ALA A 235 2.19 -3.49 -9.64
CA ALA A 235 2.48 -2.96 -8.30
C ALA A 235 1.58 -1.77 -7.92
N ARG A 236 1.05 -1.05 -8.92
CA ARG A 236 0.02 0.00 -8.73
C ARG A 236 -1.31 -0.51 -8.19
N LEU A 237 -1.58 -1.81 -8.22
CA LEU A 237 -2.79 -2.40 -7.62
C LEU A 237 -2.59 -2.65 -6.11
N GLY A 238 -2.23 -1.58 -5.43
CA GLY A 238 -2.17 -1.48 -3.97
C GLY A 238 -2.95 -0.25 -3.51
N ALA A 239 -3.42 -0.29 -2.27
CA ALA A 239 -4.08 0.84 -1.63
C ALA A 239 -3.46 1.12 -0.27
N VAL A 240 -3.42 2.39 0.11
CA VAL A 240 -2.86 2.85 1.38
C VAL A 240 -3.99 3.12 2.36
N HIS A 241 -4.00 2.40 3.48
CA HIS A 241 -4.80 2.74 4.66
C HIS A 241 -3.90 3.41 5.71
N ARG A 242 -4.38 4.46 6.37
CA ARG A 242 -3.68 5.07 7.52
C ARG A 242 -4.46 4.79 8.79
N CYS A 243 -3.78 4.19 9.76
CA CYS A 243 -4.34 3.87 11.06
C CYS A 243 -4.76 5.17 11.77
N ALA A 244 -6.03 5.27 12.16
CA ALA A 244 -6.55 6.45 12.86
C ALA A 244 -5.96 6.63 14.28
N THR A 245 -5.37 5.58 14.86
CA THR A 245 -4.83 5.59 16.22
C THR A 245 -3.37 6.01 16.25
N CYS A 246 -2.51 5.42 15.42
CA CYS A 246 -1.06 5.67 15.44
C CYS A 246 -0.52 6.37 14.19
N GLY A 247 -1.33 6.63 13.17
CA GLY A 247 -0.89 7.25 11.92
C GLY A 247 -0.21 6.30 10.94
N ALA A 248 0.16 5.09 11.38
CA ALA A 248 0.87 4.11 10.57
C ALA A 248 0.14 3.77 9.27
N ARG A 249 0.90 3.70 8.19
CA ARG A 249 0.47 3.26 6.88
C ARG A 249 0.41 1.73 6.83
N SER A 250 -0.63 1.23 6.18
CA SER A 250 -0.80 -0.19 5.85
C SER A 250 -1.07 -0.29 4.36
N ASP A 251 -0.17 -0.96 3.65
CA ASP A 251 -0.32 -1.25 2.23
C ASP A 251 -1.18 -2.50 2.05
N LEU A 252 -2.25 -2.34 1.28
CA LEU A 252 -3.26 -3.36 1.09
C LEU A 252 -3.29 -3.78 -0.38
N ASP A 253 -3.29 -5.09 -0.61
CA ASP A 253 -3.48 -5.63 -1.94
C ASP A 253 -4.86 -5.26 -2.51
N VAL A 254 -4.88 -4.89 -3.79
CA VAL A 254 -6.10 -4.64 -4.54
C VAL A 254 -6.16 -5.55 -5.76
N PRO A 255 -7.24 -6.30 -5.99
CA PRO A 255 -8.31 -6.64 -5.05
C PRO A 255 -7.81 -7.39 -3.82
N TRP A 256 -8.55 -7.31 -2.70
CA TRP A 256 -8.20 -8.02 -1.47
C TRP A 256 -8.17 -9.54 -1.64
N ARG A 257 -9.21 -10.10 -2.28
CA ARG A 257 -9.28 -11.52 -2.64
C ARG A 257 -8.73 -11.74 -4.04
N ARG A 258 -7.62 -12.45 -4.11
CA ARG A 258 -7.00 -12.92 -5.36
C ARG A 258 -7.32 -14.41 -5.59
N GLU A 259 -7.15 -14.86 -6.83
CA GLU A 259 -7.57 -16.17 -7.32
C GLU A 259 -6.67 -17.33 -6.87
N ILE A 260 -5.44 -17.03 -6.43
CA ILE A 260 -4.55 -18.02 -5.83
C ILE A 260 -4.84 -17.98 -4.32
N PRO A 261 -5.15 -19.11 -3.66
CA PRO A 261 -5.39 -19.08 -2.22
C PRO A 261 -4.10 -18.65 -1.49
N TYR A 262 -4.19 -17.51 -0.81
CA TYR A 262 -3.19 -16.95 0.09
C TYR A 262 -3.61 -17.34 1.51
N GLU A 263 -2.83 -18.18 2.19
CA GLU A 263 -2.91 -18.22 3.65
C GLU A 263 -2.03 -17.06 4.11
N ILE A 264 -2.59 -16.08 4.84
CA ILE A 264 -1.77 -15.11 5.57
C ILE A 264 -1.00 -15.92 6.60
N GLY A 265 0.18 -16.41 6.19
CA GLY A 265 1.02 -17.24 7.02
C GLY A 265 1.47 -16.44 8.24
N GLU A 266 1.71 -17.15 9.34
CA GLU A 266 2.45 -16.55 10.45
C GLU A 266 3.75 -15.93 9.91
N PRO A 267 4.16 -14.76 10.41
CA PRO A 267 5.36 -14.09 9.96
C PRO A 267 6.55 -15.06 9.95
N ARG A 268 7.32 -15.04 8.86
CA ARG A 268 8.49 -15.91 8.65
C ARG A 268 9.36 -15.89 9.90
N LYS A 269 9.67 -17.06 10.46
CA LYS A 269 10.65 -17.13 11.55
C LYS A 269 12.01 -16.63 11.05
N ALA A 270 12.55 -15.62 11.71
CA ALA A 270 13.89 -15.11 11.43
C ALA A 270 14.91 -16.24 11.58
N ARG A 271 15.96 -16.23 10.74
CA ARG A 271 17.04 -17.23 10.80
C ARG A 271 17.99 -17.02 11.99
N ARG A 272 18.00 -15.81 12.53
CA ARG A 272 18.77 -15.39 13.71
C ARG A 272 17.82 -14.79 14.71
N ASP A 273 18.01 -15.11 15.97
CA ASP A 273 17.24 -14.52 17.05
C ASP A 273 17.55 -13.03 17.12
N PHE A 274 16.50 -12.22 17.21
CA PHE A 274 16.62 -10.79 17.51
C PHE A 274 17.02 -10.64 18.98
N PRO A 275 17.92 -9.70 19.36
CA PRO A 275 18.25 -9.47 20.76
C PRO A 275 17.00 -9.16 21.58
N ASP A 276 16.96 -9.61 22.84
CA ASP A 276 15.92 -9.15 23.76
C ASP A 276 16.13 -7.67 24.13
N LEU A 277 15.15 -7.09 24.85
CA LEU A 277 15.15 -5.66 25.16
C LEU A 277 16.41 -5.24 25.93
N ASP A 278 16.79 -5.99 26.97
CA ASP A 278 17.98 -5.71 27.77
C ASP A 278 19.27 -5.75 26.93
N ALA A 279 19.39 -6.76 26.03
CA ALA A 279 20.54 -6.85 25.14
C ALA A 279 20.56 -5.71 24.12
N PHE A 280 19.40 -5.33 23.58
CA PHE A 280 19.27 -4.21 22.66
C PHE A 280 19.63 -2.89 23.33
N GLU A 281 19.14 -2.63 24.55
CA GLU A 281 19.51 -1.46 25.36
C GLU A 281 21.02 -1.39 25.61
N ALA A 282 21.66 -2.52 25.93
CA ALA A 282 23.10 -2.57 26.12
C ALA A 282 23.86 -2.27 24.81
N MET A 283 23.36 -2.73 23.67
CA MET A 283 23.92 -2.41 22.35
C MET A 283 23.79 -0.91 22.04
N VAL A 284 22.61 -0.34 22.25
CA VAL A 284 22.32 1.11 22.07
C VAL A 284 23.21 1.96 22.96
N ALA A 285 23.34 1.64 24.24
CA ALA A 285 24.22 2.36 25.17
C ALA A 285 25.70 2.30 24.73
N SER A 286 26.16 1.12 24.27
CA SER A 286 27.54 0.96 23.79
C SER A 286 27.81 1.75 22.50
N ALA A 287 26.84 1.78 21.58
CA ALA A 287 26.89 2.56 20.36
C ALA A 287 26.93 4.07 20.66
N ALA A 288 26.01 4.55 21.49
CA ALA A 288 25.91 5.95 21.89
C ALA A 288 27.20 6.47 22.53
N ASP A 289 27.80 5.71 23.45
CA ASP A 289 29.08 6.08 24.08
C ASP A 289 30.20 6.29 23.05
N ARG A 290 30.23 5.48 21.99
CA ARG A 290 31.21 5.60 20.90
C ARG A 290 30.88 6.82 20.03
N ILE A 291 29.63 6.94 19.58
CA ILE A 291 29.21 7.96 18.62
C ILE A 291 29.22 9.35 19.26
N TYR A 292 28.70 9.52 20.48
CA TYR A 292 28.70 10.82 21.18
C TYR A 292 30.12 11.35 21.35
N ARG A 293 31.08 10.48 21.69
CA ARG A 293 32.50 10.86 21.77
C ARG A 293 33.08 11.24 20.41
N ALA A 294 32.76 10.49 19.37
CA ALA A 294 33.24 10.75 18.01
C ALA A 294 32.68 12.08 17.43
N ARG A 295 31.39 12.34 17.65
CA ARG A 295 30.68 13.55 17.20
C ARG A 295 30.89 14.75 18.12
N GLY A 296 31.44 14.55 19.31
CA GLY A 296 31.71 15.61 20.29
C GLY A 296 30.46 16.18 20.96
N VAL A 297 29.34 15.45 20.94
CA VAL A 297 28.05 15.87 21.52
C VAL A 297 27.90 15.41 22.97
N ARG A 298 27.13 16.17 23.75
CA ARG A 298 26.83 15.91 25.18
C ARG A 298 25.45 16.49 25.51
N ASN A 299 24.89 16.05 26.64
CA ASN A 299 23.60 16.54 27.18
C ASN A 299 22.39 16.25 26.28
N ILE A 300 22.42 15.11 25.58
CA ILE A 300 21.28 14.56 24.86
C ILE A 300 20.90 13.29 25.59
N ASP A 301 19.67 13.22 26.08
CA ASP A 301 19.15 12.01 26.72
C ASP A 301 18.87 10.96 25.64
N LEU A 302 19.13 9.69 25.93
CA LEU A 302 18.92 8.57 25.01
C LEU A 302 18.01 7.54 25.67
N PHE A 303 16.94 7.17 24.98
CA PHE A 303 15.99 6.18 25.44
C PHE A 303 15.79 5.06 24.41
N VAL A 304 15.58 3.86 24.90
CA VAL A 304 14.96 2.78 24.13
C VAL A 304 13.50 2.71 24.54
N ASP A 305 12.62 2.70 23.55
CA ASP A 305 11.18 2.61 23.72
C ASP A 305 10.66 1.29 23.13
N ASP A 306 9.93 0.53 23.94
CA ASP A 306 9.31 -0.75 23.57
C ASP A 306 7.78 -0.65 23.39
N ASP A 307 7.21 0.56 23.44
CA ASP A 307 5.82 0.86 23.13
C ASP A 307 5.58 0.94 21.61
N VAL A 308 4.41 1.46 21.19
CA VAL A 308 4.06 1.66 19.78
C VAL A 308 4.95 2.76 19.19
N PRO A 309 5.77 2.46 18.18
CA PRO A 309 6.61 3.45 17.51
C PRO A 309 5.83 4.63 16.96
N ALA A 310 6.42 5.82 17.04
CA ALA A 310 5.95 6.97 16.28
C ALA A 310 6.06 6.69 14.77
N CYS A 311 5.29 7.41 13.97
CA CYS A 311 5.37 7.33 12.52
C CYS A 311 5.73 8.70 11.95
N ASP A 312 6.43 8.69 10.82
CA ASP A 312 6.66 9.89 10.02
C ASP A 312 5.34 10.38 9.34
N ASP A 313 5.45 11.47 8.59
CA ASP A 313 4.33 12.01 7.80
C ASP A 313 3.89 11.05 6.67
N GLY A 314 4.77 10.17 6.21
CA GLY A 314 4.49 9.05 5.29
C GLY A 314 3.63 7.95 5.92
N GLY A 315 3.60 7.86 7.25
CA GLY A 315 3.01 6.78 8.03
C GLY A 315 3.96 5.60 8.26
N GLU A 316 5.26 5.75 8.00
CA GLU A 316 6.27 4.73 8.25
C GLU A 316 6.70 4.76 9.73
N PRO A 317 6.67 3.61 10.44
CA PRO A 317 7.16 3.53 11.81
C PRO A 317 8.66 3.88 11.89
N LEU A 318 9.02 4.80 12.77
CA LEU A 318 10.38 5.29 12.92
C LEU A 318 11.29 4.25 13.62
N LEU A 319 12.55 4.14 13.19
CA LEU A 319 13.60 3.42 13.92
C LEU A 319 14.10 4.24 15.11
N GLY A 320 14.31 5.54 14.89
CA GLY A 320 14.62 6.50 15.93
C GLY A 320 13.98 7.86 15.67
N CYS A 321 14.02 8.73 16.66
CA CYS A 321 13.69 10.14 16.47
C CYS A 321 14.42 11.04 17.44
N TYR A 322 14.75 12.23 16.97
CA TYR A 322 15.26 13.34 17.76
C TYR A 322 14.13 14.28 18.16
N THR A 323 14.05 14.60 19.45
CA THR A 323 13.18 15.65 19.96
C THR A 323 14.03 16.79 20.52
N PRO A 324 13.92 18.02 19.97
CA PRO A 324 14.68 19.14 20.48
C PRO A 324 14.29 19.48 21.91
N GLY A 325 15.31 19.89 22.68
CA GLY A 325 15.12 20.35 24.05
C GLY A 325 14.25 21.60 24.09
N GLY A 326 13.55 21.81 25.20
CA GLY A 326 12.59 22.89 25.32
C GLY A 326 12.11 23.12 26.73
N THR A 327 10.93 23.73 26.84
CA THR A 327 10.26 23.90 28.13
C THR A 327 8.94 23.15 28.06
N ASP A 328 8.69 22.29 29.05
CA ASP A 328 7.41 21.62 29.19
C ASP A 328 6.27 22.67 29.21
N PRO A 329 5.32 22.63 28.27
CA PRO A 329 4.28 23.66 28.17
C PRO A 329 3.28 23.64 29.34
N THR A 330 3.21 22.53 30.07
CA THR A 330 2.31 22.34 31.22
C THR A 330 3.01 22.67 32.54
N LEU A 331 4.25 22.22 32.70
CA LEU A 331 5.00 22.31 33.95
C LEU A 331 5.99 23.48 33.99
N GLY A 332 6.29 24.09 32.84
CA GLY A 332 7.28 25.18 32.72
C GLY A 332 8.72 24.73 33.02
N MET A 333 8.99 23.42 33.01
CA MET A 333 10.30 22.87 33.35
C MET A 333 11.17 22.68 32.09
N PRO A 334 12.48 23.01 32.15
CA PRO A 334 13.40 22.69 31.07
C PRO A 334 13.44 21.18 30.82
N ARG A 335 13.39 20.78 29.56
CA ARG A 335 13.62 19.42 29.10
C ARG A 335 14.87 19.40 28.20
N PRO A 336 15.84 18.51 28.48
CA PRO A 336 16.98 18.35 27.59
C PRO A 336 16.51 17.81 26.22
N PRO A 337 17.33 17.98 25.17
CA PRO A 337 17.11 17.27 23.93
C PRO A 337 17.17 15.76 24.15
N GLU A 338 16.39 15.03 23.37
CA GLU A 338 16.19 13.59 23.50
C GLU A 338 16.39 12.90 22.16
N ILE A 339 17.01 11.72 22.17
CA ILE A 339 16.97 10.74 21.09
C ILE A 339 16.27 9.49 21.63
N ARG A 340 15.33 8.95 20.85
CA ARG A 340 14.60 7.72 21.17
C ARG A 340 14.79 6.70 20.07
N LEU A 341 15.07 5.44 20.41
CA LEU A 341 15.10 4.32 19.48
C LEU A 341 13.93 3.37 19.78
N PHE A 342 13.23 2.91 18.75
CA PHE A 342 12.02 2.09 18.90
C PHE A 342 12.31 0.61 18.69
N TYR A 343 12.41 -0.15 19.79
CA TYR A 343 12.75 -1.57 19.78
C TYR A 343 11.83 -2.41 18.86
N ARG A 344 10.53 -2.10 18.85
CA ARG A 344 9.55 -2.82 18.00
C ARG A 344 9.79 -2.61 16.51
N THR A 345 10.24 -1.44 16.09
CA THR A 345 10.55 -1.17 14.67
C THR A 345 11.75 -1.98 14.22
N PHE A 346 12.85 -1.96 14.98
CA PHE A 346 14.02 -2.80 14.70
C PHE A 346 13.67 -4.29 14.64
N GLN A 347 12.80 -4.75 15.55
CA GLN A 347 12.34 -6.13 15.56
C GLN A 347 11.51 -6.46 14.31
N ALA A 348 10.67 -5.54 13.86
CA ALA A 348 9.86 -5.70 12.65
C ALA A 348 10.75 -5.77 11.40
N GLU A 349 11.71 -4.85 11.26
CA GLU A 349 12.64 -4.83 10.13
C GLU A 349 13.53 -6.07 10.07
N HIS A 350 14.06 -6.53 11.20
CA HIS A 350 14.82 -7.79 11.27
C HIS A 350 14.00 -9.03 10.86
N ARG A 351 12.67 -9.00 11.03
CA ARG A 351 11.80 -10.08 10.55
C ARG A 351 11.56 -9.98 9.04
N ARG A 352 11.47 -8.76 8.51
CA ARG A 352 11.23 -8.49 7.08
C ARG A 352 12.47 -8.72 6.24
N ASP A 353 13.62 -8.17 6.63
CA ASP A 353 14.89 -8.33 5.95
C ASP A 353 15.86 -9.26 6.69
N ARG A 354 16.36 -10.27 5.97
CA ARG A 354 17.36 -11.22 6.49
C ARG A 354 18.77 -10.67 6.50
N SER A 355 19.06 -9.62 5.74
CA SER A 355 20.34 -8.91 5.76
C SER A 355 20.42 -7.84 6.85
N PHE A 356 19.31 -7.49 7.49
CA PHE A 356 19.25 -6.45 8.52
C PHE A 356 20.26 -6.72 9.64
N ASP A 357 21.25 -5.83 9.78
CA ASP A 357 22.28 -5.92 10.80
C ASP A 357 21.94 -4.96 11.93
N VAL A 358 21.22 -5.48 12.94
CA VAL A 358 20.73 -4.69 14.08
C VAL A 358 21.81 -3.80 14.70
N ALA A 359 23.07 -4.26 14.78
CA ALA A 359 24.14 -3.45 15.38
C ALA A 359 24.56 -2.28 14.48
N ALA A 360 24.65 -2.50 13.17
CA ALA A 360 24.95 -1.45 12.21
C ALA A 360 23.81 -0.42 12.13
N GLU A 361 22.57 -0.89 12.16
CA GLU A 361 21.36 -0.06 12.09
C GLU A 361 21.20 0.82 13.35
N ILE A 362 21.56 0.31 14.53
CA ILE A 362 21.62 1.12 15.76
C ILE A 362 22.66 2.25 15.61
N ASP A 363 23.85 1.93 15.07
CA ASP A 363 24.92 2.90 14.88
C ASP A 363 24.49 4.01 13.90
N GLU A 364 23.89 3.63 12.78
CA GLU A 364 23.36 4.54 11.75
C GLU A 364 22.25 5.42 12.31
N THR A 365 21.26 4.82 12.99
CA THR A 365 20.13 5.55 13.59
C THR A 365 20.63 6.61 14.58
N ILE A 366 21.51 6.24 15.52
CA ILE A 366 22.02 7.21 16.52
C ILE A 366 22.80 8.34 15.85
N ASP A 367 23.64 8.04 14.85
CA ASP A 367 24.42 9.07 14.16
C ASP A 367 23.53 10.00 13.31
N HIS A 368 22.46 9.47 12.71
CA HIS A 368 21.42 10.22 12.01
C HIS A 368 20.72 11.21 12.93
N GLU A 369 20.20 10.75 14.08
CA GLU A 369 19.49 11.61 15.04
C GLU A 369 20.40 12.68 15.68
N ILE A 370 21.69 12.39 15.87
CA ILE A 370 22.67 13.39 16.29
C ILE A 370 22.87 14.45 15.20
N THR A 371 22.79 14.06 13.93
CA THR A 371 22.92 14.99 12.81
C THR A 371 21.76 15.98 12.80
N HIS A 372 20.51 15.53 12.99
CA HIS A 372 19.36 16.39 13.25
C HIS A 372 19.58 17.32 14.44
N HIS A 373 20.09 16.80 15.57
CA HIS A 373 20.41 17.63 16.72
C HIS A 373 21.39 18.77 16.40
N LEU A 374 22.48 18.46 15.70
CA LEU A 374 23.50 19.43 15.33
C LEU A 374 22.96 20.50 14.35
N HIS A 375 22.13 20.07 13.41
CA HIS A 375 21.44 20.96 12.48
C HIS A 375 20.44 21.88 13.18
N HIS A 376 19.63 21.33 14.09
CA HIS A 376 18.75 22.12 14.93
C HIS A 376 19.51 23.20 15.72
N LEU A 377 20.67 22.88 16.28
CA LEU A 377 21.53 23.86 16.95
C LEU A 377 22.09 24.93 16.01
N ALA A 378 22.28 24.61 14.73
CA ALA A 378 22.68 25.56 13.69
C ALA A 378 21.52 26.47 13.23
N GLY A 379 20.27 26.11 13.58
CA GLY A 379 19.06 26.86 13.26
C GLY A 379 18.42 26.50 11.93
N ASP A 380 18.86 25.42 11.29
CA ASP A 380 18.37 24.93 10.01
C ASP A 380 18.61 23.42 9.91
N ASP A 381 17.59 22.65 9.54
CA ASP A 381 17.63 21.19 9.43
C ASP A 381 17.34 20.70 8.01
N PRO A 382 18.36 20.67 7.13
CA PRO A 382 18.17 20.24 5.76
C PRO A 382 17.83 18.76 5.63
N LEU A 383 18.13 17.93 6.64
CA LEU A 383 17.75 16.51 6.60
C LEU A 383 16.24 16.34 6.71
N ASP A 384 15.59 17.11 7.58
CA ASP A 384 14.12 17.12 7.72
C ASP A 384 13.45 17.54 6.39
N ASP A 385 14.01 18.53 5.69
CA ASP A 385 13.53 18.94 4.36
C ASP A 385 13.73 17.84 3.31
N GLU A 386 14.86 17.12 3.35
CA GLU A 386 15.14 16.00 2.44
C GLU A 386 14.20 14.81 2.68
N GLU A 387 13.90 14.49 3.94
CA GLU A 387 12.94 13.43 4.32
C GLU A 387 11.52 13.76 3.86
N HIS A 388 11.04 14.99 4.12
CA HIS A 388 9.75 15.45 3.62
C HIS A 388 9.67 15.39 2.10
N ALA A 389 10.73 15.79 1.39
CA ALA A 389 10.78 15.73 -0.07
C ALA A 389 10.68 14.29 -0.60
N GLN A 390 11.29 13.31 0.08
CA GLN A 390 11.18 11.89 -0.28
C GLN A 390 9.76 11.35 -0.07
N ILE A 391 9.11 11.71 1.04
CA ILE A 391 7.71 11.35 1.32
C ILE A 391 6.78 11.94 0.25
N GLU A 392 6.99 13.20 -0.13
CA GLU A 392 6.24 13.85 -1.20
C GLU A 392 6.47 13.17 -2.56
N GLU A 393 7.71 12.81 -2.87
CA GLU A 393 8.06 12.09 -4.10
C GLU A 393 7.36 10.71 -4.16
N GLU A 394 7.41 9.93 -3.08
CA GLU A 394 6.73 8.62 -3.01
C GLU A 394 5.20 8.78 -3.19
N ALA A 395 4.60 9.79 -2.55
CA ALA A 395 3.19 10.10 -2.70
C ALA A 395 2.85 10.49 -4.16
N LEU A 396 3.70 11.28 -4.82
CA LEU A 396 3.55 11.67 -6.22
C LEU A 396 3.65 10.47 -7.16
N ARG A 397 4.57 9.54 -6.92
CA ARG A 397 4.73 8.29 -7.71
C ARG A 397 3.47 7.43 -7.67
N ARG A 398 2.80 7.36 -6.50
CA ARG A 398 1.54 6.61 -6.33
C ARG A 398 0.32 7.33 -6.91
N ILE A 399 0.13 8.59 -6.56
CA ILE A 399 -1.09 9.35 -6.90
C ILE A 399 -1.06 9.81 -8.37
N GLY A 400 0.13 10.07 -8.92
CA GLY A 400 0.30 10.70 -10.22
C GLY A 400 0.38 12.23 -10.12
N LYS A 401 1.26 12.81 -10.94
CA LYS A 401 1.58 14.25 -10.93
C LYS A 401 0.36 15.10 -11.26
N ARG A 402 -0.46 14.67 -12.23
CA ARG A 402 -1.66 15.40 -12.62
C ARG A 402 -2.72 15.42 -11.53
N GLU A 403 -2.94 14.31 -10.84
CA GLU A 403 -3.89 14.27 -9.73
C GLU A 403 -3.41 15.05 -8.51
N ALA A 404 -2.13 14.95 -8.17
CA ALA A 404 -1.55 15.77 -7.11
C ALA A 404 -1.74 17.27 -7.39
N THR A 405 -1.51 17.71 -8.64
CA THR A 405 -1.79 19.09 -9.08
C THR A 405 -3.27 19.45 -8.93
N ARG A 406 -4.19 18.54 -9.29
CA ARG A 406 -5.65 18.74 -9.12
C ARG A 406 -6.04 18.84 -7.64
N ARG A 407 -5.43 18.05 -6.75
CA ARG A 407 -5.66 18.11 -5.30
C ARG A 407 -5.15 19.41 -4.69
N ALA A 408 -3.92 19.82 -5.03
CA ALA A 408 -3.34 21.08 -4.60
C ALA A 408 -4.20 22.28 -5.02
N GLY A 409 -4.65 22.31 -6.29
CA GLY A 409 -5.55 23.37 -6.78
C GLY A 409 -6.89 23.43 -6.05
N LYS A 410 -7.47 22.27 -5.69
CA LYS A 410 -8.71 22.20 -4.87
C LYS A 410 -8.45 22.66 -3.43
N GLY A 411 -7.29 22.33 -2.87
CA GLY A 411 -6.85 22.78 -1.55
C GLY A 411 -6.83 24.30 -1.46
N VAL A 412 -6.10 24.96 -2.36
CA VAL A 412 -6.03 26.43 -2.45
C VAL A 412 -7.40 27.07 -2.63
N ALA A 413 -8.27 26.50 -3.47
CA ALA A 413 -9.62 27.00 -3.66
C ALA A 413 -10.47 26.87 -2.37
N SER A 414 -10.30 25.78 -1.62
CA SER A 414 -11.01 25.55 -0.36
C SER A 414 -10.54 26.48 0.76
N GLU A 415 -9.23 26.77 0.82
CA GLU A 415 -8.65 27.74 1.75
C GLU A 415 -9.10 29.16 1.42
N LEU A 416 -9.12 29.55 0.14
CA LEU A 416 -9.63 30.83 -0.29
C LEU A 416 -11.12 30.98 0.03
N ALA A 417 -11.93 29.94 -0.21
CA ALA A 417 -13.34 29.94 0.17
C ALA A 417 -13.53 30.03 1.69
N GLY A 418 -12.70 29.33 2.47
CA GLY A 418 -12.67 29.42 3.94
C GLY A 418 -12.29 30.81 4.43
N PHE A 419 -11.27 31.43 3.83
CA PHE A 419 -10.84 32.79 4.10
C PHE A 419 -11.96 33.79 3.77
N VAL A 420 -12.55 33.71 2.58
CA VAL A 420 -13.67 34.59 2.20
C VAL A 420 -14.85 34.40 3.16
N ARG A 421 -15.21 33.15 3.50
CA ARG A 421 -16.31 32.86 4.44
C ARG A 421 -16.05 33.45 5.83
N THR A 422 -14.81 33.45 6.30
CA THR A 422 -14.42 33.92 7.64
C THR A 422 -14.23 35.42 7.69
N THR A 423 -13.61 36.00 6.65
CA THR A 423 -13.21 37.41 6.61
C THR A 423 -14.33 38.30 6.07
N TRP A 424 -15.24 37.80 5.22
CA TRP A 424 -16.37 38.58 4.69
C TRP A 424 -17.28 39.18 5.78
N PRO A 425 -17.70 38.44 6.83
CA PRO A 425 -18.44 39.04 7.94
C PRO A 425 -17.69 40.19 8.62
N LEU A 426 -16.37 40.10 8.75
CA LEU A 426 -15.54 41.15 9.34
C LEU A 426 -15.50 42.40 8.48
N PHE A 427 -15.38 42.26 7.15
CA PHE A 427 -15.47 43.37 6.22
C PHE A 427 -16.85 44.04 6.23
N VAL A 428 -17.93 43.26 6.34
CA VAL A 428 -19.29 43.80 6.47
C VAL A 428 -19.43 44.58 7.78
N ILE A 429 -18.95 44.03 8.90
CA ILE A 429 -18.96 44.72 10.20
C ILE A 429 -18.15 46.01 10.14
N ALA A 430 -16.94 45.97 9.59
CA ALA A 430 -16.09 47.14 9.42
C ALA A 430 -16.75 48.19 8.54
N PHE A 431 -17.32 47.80 7.39
CA PHE A 431 -18.05 48.70 6.49
C PHE A 431 -19.24 49.35 7.18
N VAL A 432 -20.04 48.58 7.93
CA VAL A 432 -21.18 49.09 8.70
C VAL A 432 -20.72 50.07 9.78
N ALA A 433 -19.67 49.73 10.52
CA ALA A 433 -19.09 50.60 11.54
C ALA A 433 -18.55 51.91 10.94
N THR A 434 -17.84 51.84 9.82
CA THR A 434 -17.33 53.02 9.10
C THR A 434 -18.49 53.87 8.57
N TYR A 435 -19.50 53.25 7.95
CA TYR A 435 -20.68 53.94 7.43
C TYR A 435 -21.42 54.72 8.54
N PHE A 436 -21.67 54.08 9.69
CA PHE A 436 -22.30 54.76 10.84
C PHE A 436 -21.42 55.85 11.48
N THR A 437 -20.11 55.80 11.28
CA THR A 437 -19.18 56.82 11.80
C THR A 437 -19.12 58.04 10.89
N PHE A 438 -19.24 57.87 9.57
CA PHE A 438 -19.14 58.95 8.59
C PHE A 438 -20.48 59.54 8.13
N CYS A 439 -21.59 58.81 8.31
CA CYS A 439 -22.94 59.27 7.95
C CYS A 439 -23.78 59.71 9.16
N ARG A 440 -23.13 59.99 10.30
CA ARG A 440 -23.67 60.75 11.43
C ARG A 440 -23.11 62.16 11.40
#